data_AF-A0A6N6TBW2-F1
#
_entry.id   AF-A0A6N6TBW2-F1
#
_cell.length_a   1.000
_cell.length_b   1.000
_cell.length_c   1.000
_cell.angle_alpha   90.00
_cell.angle_beta   90.00
_cell.angle_gamma   90.00
#
_symmetry.space_group_name_H-M   'P 1'
#
loop_
_entity.id
_entity.type
_entity.pdbx_description
1 polymer ?
#
loop_
_entity_poly.entity_id
_entity_poly.type
_entity_poly.pdbx_seq_one_letter_code
_entity_poly.pdbx_strand_id
1 'polypeptide(L)' 'MPIYPDTHTTFRHGDYVQKHSGSSWRGKVVGWYTTTLTHEGYAVESICEPGSVQIYPAAALVRMSE' A
#
# COMPACT_ATOMS: atom_id res chain seq x y z
N MET A 1 1.45 -4.32 15.48
CA MET A 1 0.67 -4.01 14.26
C MET A 1 0.25 -2.57 14.34
N PRO A 2 0.37 -1.78 13.26
CA PRO A 2 -0.19 -0.43 13.24
C PRO A 2 -1.70 -0.51 13.48
N ILE A 3 -2.26 0.43 14.24
CA ILE A 3 -3.71 0.59 14.34
C ILE A 3 -4.15 1.34 13.08
N TYR A 4 -5.04 0.75 12.30
CA TYR A 4 -5.60 1.36 11.09
C TYR A 4 -6.93 2.05 11.46
N PRO A 5 -7.22 3.25 10.92
CA PRO A 5 -8.52 3.86 11.06
C PRO A 5 -9.56 3.11 10.20
N ASP A 6 -10.83 3.24 10.54
CA ASP A 6 -11.95 2.62 9.80
C ASP A 6 -12.10 3.12 8.35
N THR A 7 -11.36 4.17 7.97
CA THR A 7 -11.28 4.68 6.60
C THR A 7 -10.27 3.93 5.73
N HIS A 8 -9.43 3.05 6.31
CA HIS A 8 -8.38 2.32 5.61
C HIS A 8 -8.67 0.81 5.64
N THR A 9 -9.68 0.42 4.89
CA THR A 9 -10.20 -0.96 4.86
C THR A 9 -9.83 -1.71 3.59
N THR A 10 -9.34 -1.00 2.56
CA THR A 10 -9.07 -1.60 1.25
C THR A 10 -7.95 -2.63 1.32
N PHE A 11 -6.88 -2.41 2.12
CA PHE A 11 -5.79 -3.37 2.34
C PHE A 11 -5.44 -3.48 3.82
N ARG A 12 -4.92 -4.63 4.22
CA ARG A 12 -4.47 -4.90 5.60
C ARG A 12 -2.95 -4.86 5.68
N HIS A 13 -2.44 -4.61 6.88
CA HIS A 13 -1.02 -4.77 7.16
C HIS A 13 -0.57 -6.19 6.79
N GLY A 14 0.47 -6.30 5.97
CA GLY A 14 1.00 -7.56 5.45
C GLY A 14 0.41 -8.00 4.11
N ASP A 15 -0.67 -7.39 3.61
CA ASP A 15 -1.20 -7.72 2.27
C ASP A 15 -0.11 -7.47 1.20
N TYR A 16 0.03 -8.42 0.26
CA TYR A 16 0.87 -8.23 -0.92
C TYR A 16 0.07 -7.47 -1.99
N VAL A 17 0.63 -6.35 -2.44
CA VAL A 17 0.02 -5.44 -3.40
C VAL A 17 1.00 -5.05 -4.49
N GLN A 18 0.48 -4.64 -5.63
CA GLN A 18 1.26 -4.06 -6.72
C GLN A 18 0.53 -2.89 -7.35
N LYS A 19 1.28 -1.98 -7.98
CA LYS A 19 0.68 -0.95 -8.84
C LYS A 19 0.02 -1.61 -10.05
N HIS A 20 -1.19 -1.18 -10.38
CA HIS A 20 -1.92 -1.70 -11.55
C HIS A 20 -1.52 -0.99 -12.86
N SER A 21 -0.86 0.18 -12.78
CA SER A 21 -0.48 0.98 -13.95
C SER A 21 0.75 1.87 -13.69
N GLY A 22 1.39 2.32 -14.78
CA GLY A 22 2.56 3.19 -14.76
C GLY A 22 3.83 2.48 -14.30
N SER A 23 4.65 3.15 -13.48
CA SER A 23 5.87 2.54 -12.91
C SER A 23 5.57 1.29 -12.08
N SER A 24 6.44 0.30 -12.17
CA SER A 24 6.32 -0.95 -11.42
C SER A 24 6.70 -0.73 -9.95
N TRP A 25 5.80 -1.11 -9.05
CA TRP A 25 6.08 -1.28 -7.63
C TRP A 25 5.24 -2.44 -7.10
N ARG A 26 5.84 -3.29 -6.28
CA ARG A 26 5.17 -4.44 -5.68
C ARG A 26 5.79 -4.77 -4.33
N GLY A 27 4.96 -5.18 -3.39
CA GLY A 27 5.43 -5.70 -2.12
C GLY A 27 4.38 -5.67 -1.03
N LYS A 28 4.79 -5.52 0.23
CA LYS A 28 3.90 -5.68 1.38
C LYS A 28 3.41 -4.34 1.91
N VAL A 29 2.13 -4.27 2.26
CA VAL A 29 1.59 -3.14 3.02
C VAL A 29 2.20 -3.13 4.42
N VAL A 30 2.90 -2.05 4.77
CA VAL A 30 3.57 -1.88 6.06
C VAL A 30 3.04 -0.71 6.88
N GLY A 31 2.20 0.15 6.30
CA GLY A 31 1.59 1.28 6.98
C GLY A 31 0.48 1.94 6.17
N TRP A 32 -0.03 3.06 6.68
CA TRP A 32 -1.09 3.84 6.07
C TRP A 32 -0.81 5.34 6.18
N TYR A 33 -1.47 6.14 5.36
CA TYR A 33 -1.43 7.60 5.44
C TYR A 33 -2.73 8.22 4.92
N THR A 34 -3.07 9.40 5.42
CA THR A 34 -4.17 10.21 4.92
C THR A 34 -3.72 11.64 4.67
N THR A 35 -4.23 12.26 3.61
CA THR A 35 -4.10 13.69 3.32
C THR A 35 -5.44 14.23 2.82
N THR A 36 -5.54 15.54 2.59
CA THR A 36 -6.71 16.15 1.96
C THR A 36 -6.97 15.62 0.55
N LEU A 37 -5.91 15.24 -0.19
CA LEU A 37 -6.02 14.72 -1.56
C LEU A 37 -6.18 13.19 -1.60
N THR A 38 -5.54 12.48 -0.67
CA THR A 38 -5.57 11.02 -0.59
C THR A 38 -6.16 10.61 0.74
N HIS A 39 -7.47 10.35 0.75
CA HIS A 39 -8.20 9.95 1.96
C HIS A 39 -7.88 8.53 2.42
N GLU A 40 -7.43 7.67 1.50
CA GLU A 40 -6.99 6.31 1.80
C GLU A 40 -5.68 6.00 1.07
N GLY A 41 -4.60 5.86 1.83
CA GLY A 41 -3.25 5.67 1.31
C GLY A 41 -2.45 4.63 2.09
N TYR A 42 -1.54 3.95 1.39
CA TYR A 42 -0.78 2.82 1.94
C TYR A 42 0.71 2.98 1.70
N ALA A 43 1.50 2.63 2.72
CA ALA A 43 2.94 2.46 2.61
C ALA A 43 3.24 1.01 2.23
N VAL A 44 4.01 0.81 1.17
CA VAL A 44 4.33 -0.49 0.58
C VAL A 44 5.85 -0.69 0.57
N GLU A 45 6.33 -1.64 1.36
CA GLU A 45 7.73 -2.08 1.32
C GLU A 45 7.95 -2.99 0.12
N SER A 46 8.98 -2.70 -0.68
CA SER A 46 9.31 -3.48 -1.87
C SER A 46 9.74 -4.91 -1.53
N ILE A 47 9.28 -5.87 -2.32
CA ILE A 47 9.81 -7.25 -2.28
C ILE A 47 11.08 -7.42 -3.11
N CYS A 48 11.40 -6.48 -4.00
CA CYS A 48 12.59 -6.52 -4.84
C CYS A 48 13.76 -5.75 -4.21
N GLU A 49 13.46 -4.74 -3.39
CA GLU A 49 14.43 -3.88 -2.72
C GLU A 49 14.10 -3.78 -1.21
N PRO A 50 14.46 -4.78 -0.38
CA PRO A 50 14.10 -4.83 1.04
C PRO A 50 14.47 -3.55 1.80
N GLY A 51 13.58 -3.10 2.70
CA GLY A 51 13.71 -1.83 3.42
C GLY A 51 13.31 -0.59 2.62
N SER A 52 13.15 -0.67 1.30
CA SER A 52 12.67 0.45 0.49
C SER A 52 11.15 0.54 0.57
N VAL A 53 10.63 1.71 0.97
CA VAL A 53 9.19 1.96 1.12
C VAL A 53 8.77 3.10 0.21
N GLN A 54 7.66 2.92 -0.49
CA GLN A 54 6.94 3.99 -1.18
C GLN A 54 5.49 4.06 -0.72
N ILE A 55 4.85 5.21 -0.94
CA ILE A 55 3.45 5.44 -0.56
C ILE A 55 2.59 5.63 -1.80
N TYR A 56 1.39 5.06 -1.79
CA TYR A 56 0.44 5.19 -2.88
C TYR A 56 -1.00 5.32 -2.38
N PRO A 57 -1.87 6.03 -3.12
CA PRO A 57 -3.31 5.95 -2.91
C PRO A 57 -3.81 4.51 -3.08
N ALA A 58 -4.85 4.13 -2.34
CA ALA A 58 -5.47 2.82 -2.45
C ALA A 58 -5.83 2.46 -3.91
N ALA A 59 -6.39 3.43 -4.64
CA ALA A 59 -6.79 3.28 -6.03
C ALA A 59 -5.62 2.97 -7.01
N ALA A 60 -4.37 3.23 -6.63
CA ALA A 60 -3.21 2.91 -7.45
C ALA A 60 -2.76 1.44 -7.30
N LEU A 61 -3.27 0.73 -6.28
CA LEU A 61 -2.82 -0.60 -5.90
C LEU A 61 -3.89 -1.66 -6.17
N VAL A 62 -3.43 -2.89 -6.43
CA VAL A 62 -4.26 -4.09 -6.47
C VAL A 62 -3.59 -5.18 -5.64
N ARG A 63 -4.40 -6.06 -5.04
CA ARG A 63 -3.86 -7.28 -4.40
C ARG A 63 -3.15 -8.12 -5.44
N MET A 64 -1.98 -8.62 -5.09
CA MET A 64 -1.39 -9.72 -5.85
C MET A 64 -2.24 -10.95 -5.56
N SER A 65 -2.84 -11.54 -6.59
CA SER A 65 -3.40 -12.90 -6.46
C SER A 65 -2.26 -13.87 -6.19
N GLU A 66 -2.55 -14.97 -5.49
CA GLU A 66 -1.63 -16.12 -5.41
C GLU A 66 -1.23 -16.62 -6.80
#